data_AF-A3QQ63-F1
#
_entry.id   AF-A3QQ63-F1
#
_cell.length_a   1.000
_cell.length_b   1.000
_cell.length_c   1.000
_cell.angle_alpha   90.00
_cell.angle_beta   90.00
_cell.angle_gamma   90.00
#
_symmetry.space_group_name_H-M   'P 1'
#
loop_
_entity.id
_entity.type
_entity.pdbx_description
1 polymer ?
#
loop_
_entity_poly.entity_id
_entity_poly.type
_entity_poly.pdbx_seq_one_letter_code
_entity_poly.pdbx_strand_id
1 'polypeptide(L)'
;TLGARKLKKIGQLKAPEEEGLASAMPSGSGSVELIRNPSPKSGVNFHSQLVFLSILESIEPEVVNAGHDHAQPDSAAALLTSLNELGERQLVKVVKWAKGLPGFRNLHVDDQMTMIQHA
;
A
#
# COMPACT_ATOMS: atom_id res chain seq x y z
N THR A 1 -44.75 6.97 -8.90
CA THR A 1 -43.89 6.25 -9.86
C THR A 1 -42.47 6.21 -9.34
N LEU A 2 -42.01 5.07 -8.80
CA LEU A 2 -40.64 4.92 -8.29
C LEU A 2 -39.90 3.89 -9.15
N GLY A 3 -38.71 4.25 -9.64
CA GLY A 3 -37.96 3.46 -10.62
C GLY A 3 -37.27 2.25 -10.03
N ALA A 4 -37.25 1.15 -10.78
CA ALA A 4 -36.63 -0.10 -10.37
C ALA A 4 -35.09 -0.05 -10.42
N ARG A 5 -34.43 -0.75 -9.48
CA ARG A 5 -33.07 -1.28 -9.67
C ARG A 5 -33.02 -2.74 -9.20
N LYS A 6 -32.49 -3.61 -10.07
CA LYS A 6 -32.58 -5.07 -9.98
C LYS A 6 -31.26 -5.66 -9.47
N LEU A 7 -31.17 -5.99 -8.19
CA LEU A 7 -30.04 -6.76 -7.66
C LEU A 7 -30.23 -8.25 -7.97
N LYS A 8 -29.20 -8.91 -8.50
CA LYS A 8 -29.22 -10.35 -8.83
C LYS A 8 -28.21 -11.08 -7.91
N LYS A 9 -28.71 -11.63 -6.81
CA LYS A 9 -27.98 -12.44 -5.82
C LYS A 9 -28.42 -13.91 -5.95
N ILE A 10 -27.52 -14.86 -6.17
CA ILE A 10 -27.58 -16.26 -5.69
C ILE A 10 -26.29 -17.06 -6.03
N GLY A 11 -26.01 -18.09 -5.21
CA GLY A 11 -24.92 -19.09 -5.38
C GLY A 11 -23.90 -19.03 -4.25
N GLN A 12 -24.27 -19.16 -2.97
CA GLN A 12 -24.72 -20.37 -2.25
C GLN A 12 -23.60 -21.42 -2.04
N LEU A 13 -23.42 -21.80 -0.77
CA LEU A 13 -22.31 -22.56 -0.20
C LEU A 13 -22.55 -24.08 -0.26
N LYS A 14 -21.46 -24.87 -0.31
CA LYS A 14 -21.30 -26.09 0.51
C LYS A 14 -19.87 -26.67 0.47
N ALA A 15 -19.25 -26.83 1.64
CA ALA A 15 -18.37 -27.97 1.95
C ALA A 15 -19.26 -29.14 2.46
N PRO A 16 -18.86 -30.42 2.30
CA PRO A 16 -18.04 -31.15 3.30
C PRO A 16 -16.95 -32.07 2.67
N GLU A 17 -16.03 -32.78 3.37
CA GLU A 17 -15.50 -32.74 4.76
C GLU A 17 -14.02 -33.28 4.73
N GLU A 18 -13.59 -34.26 5.55
CA GLU A 18 -12.17 -34.65 5.76
C GLU A 18 -11.89 -36.18 5.80
N GLU A 19 -10.60 -36.54 6.00
CA GLU A 19 -9.99 -37.83 6.41
C GLU A 19 -9.79 -38.99 5.39
N GLY A 20 -8.61 -39.64 5.48
CA GLY A 20 -8.32 -40.95 4.86
C GLY A 20 -6.87 -41.15 4.35
N LEU A 21 -6.00 -41.77 5.15
CA LEU A 21 -4.61 -42.09 4.77
C LEU A 21 -4.46 -43.33 3.86
N ALA A 22 -3.37 -43.31 3.08
CA ALA A 22 -2.53 -44.45 2.63
C ALA A 22 -2.68 -45.07 1.22
N SER A 23 -1.49 -45.15 0.59
CA SER A 23 -0.95 -46.24 -0.25
C SER A 23 -0.79 -46.05 -1.77
N ALA A 24 0.22 -46.77 -2.29
CA ALA A 24 0.59 -47.05 -3.70
C ALA A 24 1.24 -45.94 -4.56
N MET A 25 2.58 -45.99 -4.64
CA MET A 25 3.33 -45.67 -5.87
C MET A 25 2.96 -46.68 -6.97
N PRO A 26 3.09 -46.32 -8.26
CA PRO A 26 4.27 -46.79 -9.00
C PRO A 26 4.87 -45.78 -10.00
N SER A 27 6.11 -46.06 -10.39
CA SER A 27 6.96 -45.26 -11.27
C SER A 27 6.45 -45.12 -12.71
N GLY A 28 6.69 -43.95 -13.33
CA GLY A 28 6.52 -43.74 -14.76
C GLY A 28 7.50 -42.69 -15.28
N SER A 29 8.44 -43.10 -16.13
CA SER A 29 9.38 -42.18 -16.80
C SER A 29 8.65 -41.33 -17.83
N GLY A 30 8.63 -40.01 -17.63
CA GLY A 30 8.01 -39.06 -18.55
C GLY A 30 8.72 -37.72 -18.46
N SER A 31 9.51 -37.37 -19.48
CA SER A 31 10.20 -36.10 -19.58
C SER A 31 9.21 -34.96 -19.76
N VAL A 32 8.80 -34.32 -18.66
CA VAL A 32 8.12 -33.03 -18.70
C VAL A 32 9.18 -31.94 -18.74
N GLU A 33 9.39 -31.33 -19.92
CA GLU A 33 10.15 -30.09 -20.00
C GLU A 33 9.44 -29.04 -19.13
N LEU A 34 10.07 -28.71 -18.00
CA LEU A 34 9.59 -27.67 -17.11
C LEU A 34 9.61 -26.36 -17.88
N ILE A 35 8.43 -25.92 -18.36
CA ILE A 35 8.24 -24.61 -18.99
C ILE A 35 8.73 -23.58 -17.98
N ARG A 36 9.96 -23.10 -18.22
CA ARG A 36 10.68 -22.24 -17.29
C ARG A 36 10.09 -20.86 -17.39
N ASN A 37 9.01 -20.64 -16.65
CA ASN A 37 8.34 -19.37 -16.52
C ASN A 37 9.42 -18.30 -16.27
N PRO A 38 9.58 -17.28 -17.14
CA PRO A 38 10.56 -16.22 -16.96
C PRO A 38 10.07 -15.28 -15.86
N SER A 39 10.03 -15.78 -14.63
CA SER A 39 9.83 -14.97 -13.44
C SER A 39 10.93 -13.90 -13.45
N PRO A 40 10.58 -12.60 -13.47
CA PRO A 40 11.58 -11.55 -13.43
C PRO A 40 12.42 -11.76 -12.18
N LYS A 41 13.70 -12.09 -12.35
CA LYS A 41 14.61 -12.18 -11.21
C LYS A 41 14.66 -10.78 -10.62
N SER A 42 14.06 -10.60 -9.45
CA SER A 42 14.05 -9.38 -8.64
C SER A 42 15.45 -9.13 -8.04
N GLY A 43 16.43 -9.03 -8.94
CA GLY A 43 17.86 -8.97 -8.66
C GLY A 43 18.34 -7.56 -8.30
N VAL A 44 17.62 -6.86 -7.42
CA VAL A 44 18.24 -5.75 -6.68
C VAL A 44 19.30 -6.37 -5.78
N ASN A 45 20.57 -6.19 -6.17
CA ASN A 45 21.73 -6.59 -5.37
C ASN A 45 21.57 -6.04 -3.94
N PHE A 46 21.96 -6.82 -2.93
CA PHE A 46 21.95 -6.44 -1.51
C PHE A 46 22.50 -5.02 -1.27
N HIS A 47 23.56 -4.63 -1.97
CA HIS A 47 24.10 -3.26 -1.91
C HIS A 47 23.07 -2.19 -2.32
N SER A 48 22.30 -2.42 -3.39
CA SER A 48 21.21 -1.53 -3.82
C SER A 48 20.06 -1.47 -2.82
N GLN A 49 19.81 -2.55 -2.08
CA GLN A 49 18.79 -2.57 -1.03
C GLN A 49 19.21 -1.73 0.17
N LEU A 50 20.48 -1.86 0.62
CA LEU A 50 21.03 -1.03 1.70
C LEU A 50 21.05 0.46 1.34
N VAL A 51 21.46 0.82 0.11
CA VAL A 51 21.42 2.22 -0.35
C VAL A 51 19.99 2.75 -0.37
N PHE A 52 19.02 1.96 -0.84
CA PHE A 52 17.61 2.37 -0.83
C PHE A 52 17.08 2.61 0.59
N LEU A 53 17.35 1.70 1.53
CA LEU A 53 16.95 1.86 2.94
C LEU A 53 17.60 3.08 3.59
N SER A 54 18.90 3.30 3.36
CA SER A 54 19.63 4.47 3.88
C SER A 54 19.08 5.79 3.32
N ILE A 55 18.61 5.81 2.06
CA ILE A 55 17.91 6.98 1.51
C ILE A 55 16.59 7.19 2.25
N LEU A 56 15.76 6.15 2.42
CA LEU A 56 14.46 6.26 3.10
C LEU A 56 14.60 6.80 4.54
N GLU A 57 15.56 6.29 5.29
CA GLU A 57 15.92 6.79 6.63
C GLU A 57 16.34 8.27 6.60
N SER A 58 17.19 8.66 5.63
CA SER A 58 17.69 10.04 5.51
C SER A 58 16.65 11.08 5.13
N ILE A 59 15.52 10.66 4.52
CA ILE A 59 14.44 11.56 4.09
C ILE A 59 13.23 11.54 5.02
N GLU A 60 13.26 10.75 6.11
CA GLU A 60 12.11 10.55 7.00
C GLU A 60 11.56 11.89 7.55
N PRO A 61 10.23 12.13 7.51
CA PRO A 61 9.64 13.32 8.07
C PRO A 61 9.82 13.45 9.59
N GLU A 62 10.42 14.56 10.04
CA GLU A 62 10.35 14.94 11.46
C GLU A 62 8.90 15.09 11.92
N VAL A 63 8.61 14.68 13.15
CA VAL A 63 7.31 14.86 13.82
C VAL A 63 6.89 16.33 13.80
N VAL A 64 5.61 16.56 13.48
CA VAL A 64 4.97 17.88 13.54
C VAL A 64 3.79 17.84 14.51
N ASN A 65 3.66 18.89 15.31
CA ASN A 65 2.56 19.06 16.25
C ASN A 65 1.48 19.98 15.66
N ALA A 66 0.23 19.74 16.05
CA ALA A 66 -0.91 20.53 15.61
C ALA A 66 -0.83 22.01 16.05
N GLY A 67 -0.24 22.26 17.21
CA GLY A 67 -0.21 23.61 17.82
C GLY A 67 -1.45 23.96 18.65
N HIS A 68 -2.22 22.95 19.06
CA HIS A 68 -3.42 23.10 19.90
C HIS A 68 -3.16 23.92 21.17
N ASP A 69 -4.01 24.90 21.46
CA ASP A 69 -3.97 25.63 22.73
C ASP A 69 -4.73 24.85 23.81
N HIS A 70 -3.99 24.07 24.60
CA HIS A 70 -4.50 23.32 25.73
C HIS A 70 -4.97 24.19 26.92
N ALA A 71 -4.84 25.53 26.87
CA ALA A 71 -5.43 26.43 27.85
C ALA A 71 -6.92 26.74 27.57
N GLN A 72 -7.42 26.45 26.36
CA GLN A 72 -8.83 26.58 26.01
C GLN A 72 -9.61 25.29 26.29
N PRO A 73 -10.92 25.37 26.61
CA PRO A 73 -11.77 24.19 26.69
C PRO A 73 -11.94 23.53 25.32
N ASP A 74 -11.74 22.21 25.26
CA ASP A 74 -11.90 21.46 24.02
C ASP A 74 -13.33 21.55 23.47
N SER A 75 -13.43 21.91 22.19
CA SER A 75 -14.68 21.90 21.42
C SER A 75 -14.44 21.25 20.07
N ALA A 76 -15.49 20.68 19.48
CA ALA A 76 -15.38 20.03 18.17
C ALA A 76 -14.81 20.98 17.09
N ALA A 77 -15.18 22.26 17.13
CA ALA A 77 -14.65 23.27 16.21
C ALA A 77 -13.13 23.50 16.41
N ALA A 78 -12.68 23.70 17.65
CA ALA A 78 -11.26 23.91 17.95
C ALA A 78 -10.40 22.70 17.58
N LEU A 79 -10.86 21.48 17.90
CA LEU A 79 -10.15 20.24 17.56
C LEU A 79 -10.09 20.02 16.03
N LEU A 80 -11.16 20.30 15.29
CA LEU A 80 -11.15 20.21 13.82
C LEU A 80 -10.22 21.25 13.18
N THR A 81 -10.15 22.48 13.70
CA THR A 81 -9.17 23.49 13.25
C THR A 81 -7.74 23.00 13.49
N SER A 82 -7.45 22.51 14.69
CA SER A 82 -6.15 21.95 15.09
C SER A 82 -5.73 20.76 14.21
N LEU A 83 -6.67 19.87 13.86
CA LEU A 83 -6.44 18.75 12.94
C LEU A 83 -6.20 19.21 11.50
N ASN A 84 -6.91 20.23 11.01
CA ASN A 84 -6.67 20.81 9.68
C ASN A 84 -5.27 21.44 9.59
N GLU A 85 -4.88 22.24 10.59
CA GLU A 85 -3.53 22.82 10.65
C GLU A 85 -2.44 21.74 10.71
N LEU A 86 -2.67 20.65 11.45
CA LEU A 86 -1.76 19.50 11.44
C LEU A 86 -1.67 18.87 10.05
N GLY A 87 -2.81 18.65 9.38
CA GLY A 87 -2.88 18.11 8.03
C GLY A 87 -2.13 18.95 7.00
N GLU A 88 -2.26 20.27 7.04
CA GLU A 88 -1.52 21.20 6.18
C GLU A 88 0.00 21.11 6.43
N ARG A 89 0.43 21.09 7.70
CA ARG A 89 1.84 20.95 8.08
C ARG A 89 2.42 19.59 7.65
N GLN A 90 1.64 18.52 7.79
CA GLN A 90 2.01 17.17 7.34
C GLN A 90 2.09 17.09 5.82
N LEU A 91 1.16 17.71 5.07
CA LEU A 91 1.17 17.70 3.61
C LEU A 91 2.47 18.31 3.04
N VAL A 92 2.96 19.41 3.62
CA VAL A 92 4.26 20.00 3.24
C VAL A 92 5.41 19.01 3.45
N LYS A 93 5.39 18.24 4.55
CA LYS A 93 6.38 17.21 4.86
C LYS A 93 6.28 16.01 3.90
N VAL A 94 5.07 15.54 3.59
CA VAL A 94 4.80 14.46 2.60
C VAL A 94 5.28 14.87 1.21
N VAL A 95 5.01 16.09 0.75
CA VAL A 95 5.50 16.61 -0.53
C VAL A 95 7.04 16.67 -0.58
N LYS A 96 7.70 17.04 0.53
CA LYS A 96 9.17 17.03 0.62
C LYS A 96 9.73 15.61 0.59
N TRP A 97 9.12 14.68 1.33
CA TRP A 97 9.49 13.26 1.38
C TRP A 97 9.34 12.59 0.02
N ALA A 98 8.19 12.75 -0.65
CA ALA A 98 7.93 12.20 -1.97
C ALA A 98 8.98 12.67 -3.00
N LYS A 99 9.37 13.95 -2.98
CA LYS A 99 10.46 14.49 -3.81
C LYS A 99 11.84 13.90 -3.51
N GLY A 100 12.03 13.31 -2.33
CA GLY A 100 13.25 12.59 -1.93
C GLY A 100 13.26 11.11 -2.34
N LEU A 101 12.11 10.52 -2.69
CA LEU A 101 12.03 9.11 -3.07
C LEU A 101 12.77 8.82 -4.38
N PRO A 102 13.64 7.78 -4.42
CA PRO A 102 14.27 7.32 -5.65
C PRO A 102 13.25 7.01 -6.75
N GLY A 103 13.42 7.62 -7.92
CA GLY A 103 12.54 7.42 -9.08
C GLY A 103 11.27 8.27 -9.11
N PHE A 104 10.79 8.83 -8.00
CA PHE A 104 9.54 9.63 -7.98
C PHE A 104 9.61 10.85 -8.92
N ARG A 105 10.77 11.53 -8.96
CA ARG A 105 11.01 12.67 -9.85
C ARG A 105 11.11 12.33 -11.34
N ASN A 106 11.11 11.04 -11.70
CA ASN A 106 11.12 10.57 -13.08
C ASN A 106 9.70 10.40 -13.66
N LEU A 107 8.66 10.44 -12.80
CA LEU A 107 7.25 10.39 -13.21
C LEU A 107 6.82 11.75 -13.81
N HIS A 108 5.74 11.76 -14.60
CA HIS A 108 5.17 13.03 -15.08
C HIS A 108 4.70 13.89 -13.89
N VAL A 109 4.69 15.22 -14.05
CA VAL A 109 4.28 16.11 -12.95
C VAL A 109 2.82 15.86 -12.52
N ASP A 110 1.94 15.54 -13.47
CA ASP A 110 0.55 15.21 -13.17
C ASP A 110 0.41 13.88 -12.41
N ASP A 111 1.27 12.89 -12.70
CA ASP A 111 1.30 11.62 -11.97
C ASP A 111 1.81 11.84 -10.54
N GLN A 112 2.88 12.63 -10.37
CA GLN A 112 3.39 13.03 -9.06
C GLN A 112 2.31 13.73 -8.22
N MET A 113 1.59 14.68 -8.83
CA MET A 113 0.50 15.40 -8.18
C MET A 113 -0.70 14.48 -7.87
N THR A 114 -1.04 13.56 -8.78
CA THR A 114 -2.14 12.61 -8.60
C THR A 114 -1.84 11.66 -7.44
N MET A 115 -0.63 11.10 -7.40
CA MET A 115 -0.18 10.24 -6.31
C MET A 115 -0.19 10.96 -4.96
N ILE A 116 0.31 12.20 -4.88
CA ILE A 116 0.30 12.96 -3.61
C ILE A 116 -1.13 13.25 -3.12
N GLN A 117 -2.09 13.44 -4.03
CA GLN A 117 -3.49 13.75 -3.68
C GLN A 117 -4.35 12.52 -3.36
N HIS A 118 -3.94 11.31 -3.77
CA HIS A 118 -4.76 10.09 -3.69
C HIS A 118 -4.01 8.87 -3.11
N ALA A 119 -2.93 9.10 -2.36
CA ALA A 119 -2.18 8.06 -1.63
C ALA A 119 -2.94 7.51 -0.41
#